data_AF-A0A9Q0H123-F1
#
_entry.id   AF-A0A9Q0H123-F1
#
_cell.length_a   1.000
_cell.length_b   1.000
_cell.length_c   1.000
_cell.angle_alpha   90.00
_cell.angle_beta   90.00
_cell.angle_gamma   90.00
#
_symmetry.space_group_name_H-M   'P 1'
#
loop_
_entity.id
_entity.type
_entity.pdbx_description
1 polymer ?
#
loop_
_entity_poly.entity_id
_entity_poly.type
_entity_poly.pdbx_seq_one_letter_code
_entity_poly.pdbx_strand_id
1 'polypeptide(L)'
;MEGEDEGPGTMIEDIVSNGIEDKSSKPIISSKQMDVEAYASLYSGRTTITRLLFVADRCGNQSMQLEALQMAYDEIKKDENSQLFREVVQKIDGRLGPAYGIDQAWVVSVDRRAEQRKDKLKNELNSYRTNLIKRKH
;
A
#
# COMPACT_ATOMS: atom_id res chain seq x y z
N MET A 1 68.12 14.84 -45.04
CA MET A 1 66.86 15.24 -44.37
C MET A 1 67.04 14.83 -42.92
N GLU A 2 67.44 15.76 -42.04
CA GLU A 2 66.58 16.77 -41.38
C GLU A 2 65.59 16.05 -40.46
N GLY A 3 65.37 16.34 -39.18
CA GLY A 3 65.81 17.29 -38.13
C GLY A 3 65.21 16.71 -36.82
N GLU A 4 65.73 16.99 -35.61
CA GLU A 4 65.11 17.89 -34.60
C GLU A 4 63.57 17.76 -34.54
N ASP A 5 62.86 17.57 -33.43
CA ASP A 5 62.90 18.32 -32.16
C ASP A 5 61.68 17.91 -31.27
N GLU A 6 61.74 18.23 -29.97
CA GLU A 6 60.65 18.56 -28.98
C GLU A 6 59.42 17.62 -28.83
N GLY A 7 59.00 17.19 -27.65
CA GLY A 7 58.75 17.96 -26.43
C GLY A 7 57.45 17.46 -25.75
N PRO A 8 57.14 17.87 -24.52
CA PRO A 8 56.46 17.05 -23.50
C PRO A 8 54.93 17.22 -23.45
N GLY A 9 54.22 16.19 -22.98
CA GLY A 9 52.80 16.26 -22.60
C GLY A 9 52.47 15.02 -21.79
N THR A 10 52.56 15.06 -20.47
CA THR A 10 51.48 15.47 -19.56
C THR A 10 50.16 14.76 -19.90
N MET A 11 49.58 14.19 -18.85
CA MET A 11 48.15 14.14 -18.55
C MET A 11 47.54 12.73 -18.51
N ILE A 12 47.23 12.31 -17.26
CA ILE A 12 45.91 11.83 -16.73
C ILE A 12 45.15 10.77 -17.54
N GLU A 13 44.43 9.81 -16.97
CA GLU A 13 43.96 9.55 -15.61
C GLU A 13 43.43 8.11 -15.63
N ASP A 14 43.26 7.54 -14.45
CA ASP A 14 42.86 6.17 -14.21
C ASP A 14 41.54 5.77 -14.91
N ILE A 15 41.64 4.73 -15.74
CA ILE A 15 40.49 3.97 -16.21
C ILE A 15 39.97 3.13 -15.03
N VAL A 16 38.90 3.66 -14.43
CA VAL A 16 37.65 2.97 -14.10
C VAL A 16 37.78 1.55 -13.53
N SER A 17 37.32 1.37 -12.29
CA SER A 17 36.43 0.24 -12.02
C SER A 17 35.54 0.42 -10.79
N ASN A 18 34.26 0.53 -11.13
CA ASN A 18 33.08 0.00 -10.47
C ASN A 18 32.57 0.67 -9.19
N GLY A 19 31.66 1.60 -9.43
CA GLY A 19 30.54 1.88 -8.54
C GLY A 19 29.67 0.64 -8.32
N ILE A 20 29.26 0.47 -7.07
CA ILE A 20 28.09 -0.33 -6.70
C ILE A 20 26.93 0.66 -6.68
N GLU A 21 26.30 0.85 -7.84
CA GLU A 21 24.98 1.48 -7.89
C GLU A 21 23.95 0.47 -7.40
N ASP A 22 23.34 0.79 -6.26
CA ASP A 22 22.10 0.18 -5.80
C ASP A 22 21.01 0.42 -6.85
N LYS A 23 20.86 -0.55 -7.76
CA LYS A 23 19.77 -0.60 -8.72
C LYS A 23 18.50 -0.90 -7.96
N SER A 24 17.88 0.15 -7.41
CA SER A 24 16.46 0.15 -7.09
C SER A 24 15.72 -0.21 -8.39
N SER A 25 15.29 -1.46 -8.51
CA SER A 25 14.48 -1.96 -9.62
C SER A 25 13.18 -1.16 -9.66
N LYS A 26 13.19 -0.05 -10.40
CA LYS A 26 11.97 0.69 -10.74
C LYS A 26 11.12 -0.27 -11.57
N PRO A 27 9.89 -0.61 -11.15
CA PRO A 27 9.02 -1.37 -12.02
C PRO A 27 8.79 -0.54 -13.29
N ILE A 28 9.05 -1.16 -14.44
CA ILE A 28 8.78 -0.60 -15.77
C ILE A 28 7.25 -0.60 -15.95
N ILE A 29 6.57 0.26 -15.21
CA ILE A 29 5.20 0.64 -15.55
C ILE A 29 5.38 1.66 -16.66
N SER A 30 5.37 1.14 -17.89
CA SER A 30 5.21 1.94 -19.10
C SER A 30 4.16 3.01 -18.82
N SER A 31 4.50 4.26 -19.15
CA SER A 31 3.74 5.49 -18.92
C SER A 31 2.43 5.56 -19.70
N LYS A 32 1.73 4.45 -19.83
CA LYS A 32 0.31 4.40 -20.15
C LYS A 32 -0.40 4.45 -18.81
N GLN A 33 -1.06 5.57 -18.53
CA GLN A 33 -1.96 5.68 -17.38
C GLN A 33 -2.88 4.45 -17.40
N MET A 34 -2.76 3.59 -16.38
CA MET A 34 -3.65 2.45 -16.23
C MET A 34 -4.96 2.96 -15.63
N ASP A 35 -6.06 2.41 -16.11
CA ASP A 35 -7.39 2.63 -15.54
C ASP A 35 -7.46 1.92 -14.18
N VAL A 36 -7.51 2.71 -13.10
CA VAL A 36 -7.48 2.20 -11.73
C VAL A 36 -8.78 1.47 -11.41
N GLU A 37 -9.92 2.01 -11.85
CA GLU A 37 -11.24 1.44 -11.63
C GLU A 37 -11.38 0.09 -12.34
N ALA A 38 -11.03 0.03 -13.63
CA ALA A 38 -11.05 -1.22 -14.39
C ALA A 38 -10.14 -2.28 -13.75
N TYR A 39 -8.95 -1.91 -13.29
CA TYR A 39 -8.05 -2.84 -12.62
C TYR A 39 -8.60 -3.34 -11.28
N ALA A 40 -9.18 -2.45 -10.46
CA ALA A 40 -9.75 -2.79 -9.16
C ALA A 40 -10.97 -3.71 -9.28
N SER A 41 -11.77 -3.55 -10.35
CA SER A 41 -12.97 -4.37 -10.63
C SER A 41 -12.69 -5.87 -10.82
N LEU A 42 -11.44 -6.24 -11.10
CA LEU A 42 -10.98 -7.62 -11.24
C LEU A 42 -10.84 -8.35 -9.89
N TYR A 43 -10.97 -7.62 -8.79
CA TYR A 43 -10.81 -8.14 -7.44
C TYR A 43 -12.02 -7.77 -6.58
N SER A 44 -12.18 -8.47 -5.46
CA SER A 44 -13.20 -8.14 -4.46
C SER A 44 -12.64 -8.10 -3.04
N GLY A 45 -13.31 -7.33 -2.17
CA GLY A 45 -13.03 -7.25 -0.74
C GLY A 45 -11.60 -6.84 -0.44
N ARG A 46 -10.96 -7.59 0.46
CA ARG A 46 -9.63 -7.24 1.00
C ARG A 46 -8.51 -7.23 -0.05
N THR A 47 -8.64 -8.03 -1.11
CA THR A 47 -7.69 -8.04 -2.22
C THR A 47 -7.75 -6.72 -2.99
N THR A 48 -8.96 -6.19 -3.25
CA THR A 48 -9.15 -4.90 -3.90
C THR A 48 -8.45 -3.78 -3.13
N ILE A 49 -8.66 -3.72 -1.81
CA ILE A 49 -8.02 -2.73 -0.93
C ILE A 49 -6.49 -2.82 -1.03
N THR A 50 -5.94 -4.05 -0.94
CA THR A 50 -4.49 -4.28 -0.98
C THR A 50 -3.88 -3.84 -2.32
N ARG A 51 -4.59 -4.12 -3.43
CA ARG A 51 -4.17 -3.74 -4.78
C ARG A 51 -4.22 -2.23 -4.98
N LEU A 52 -5.28 -1.57 -4.52
CA LEU A 52 -5.42 -0.12 -4.60
C LEU A 52 -4.33 0.60 -3.81
N LEU A 53 -4.04 0.15 -2.58
CA LEU A 53 -2.93 0.68 -1.78
C LEU A 53 -1.58 0.52 -2.48
N PHE A 54 -1.34 -0.64 -3.09
CA PHE A 54 -0.12 -0.86 -3.86
C PHE A 54 -0.01 0.09 -5.07
N VAL A 55 -1.10 0.31 -5.80
CA VAL A 55 -1.15 1.28 -6.91
C VAL A 55 -0.85 2.68 -6.40
N ALA A 56 -1.50 3.12 -5.32
CA ALA A 56 -1.29 4.43 -4.72
C ALA A 56 0.17 4.69 -4.30
N ASP A 57 0.87 3.65 -3.85
CA ASP A 57 2.28 3.75 -3.41
C ASP A 57 3.29 3.67 -4.57
N ARG A 58 2.89 3.20 -5.76
CA ARG A 58 3.81 2.86 -6.86
C ARG A 58 3.54 3.56 -8.19
N CYS A 59 2.39 4.20 -8.38
CA CYS A 59 1.97 4.72 -9.68
C CYS A 59 2.82 5.91 -10.18
N GLY A 60 3.49 6.65 -9.30
CA GLY A 60 4.26 7.85 -9.65
C GLY A 60 3.43 8.99 -10.27
N ASN A 61 2.10 8.84 -10.34
CA ASN A 61 1.16 9.81 -10.89
C ASN A 61 0.18 10.22 -9.80
N GLN A 62 0.15 11.51 -9.47
CA GLN A 62 -0.66 12.03 -8.36
C GLN A 62 -2.17 11.83 -8.55
N SER A 63 -2.67 11.95 -9.79
CA SER A 63 -4.10 11.75 -10.07
C SER A 63 -4.52 10.31 -9.80
N MET A 64 -3.75 9.36 -10.33
CA MET A 64 -3.99 7.92 -10.12
C MET A 64 -3.81 7.53 -8.65
N GLN A 65 -2.85 8.16 -7.95
CA GLN A 65 -2.68 7.94 -6.52
C GLN A 65 -3.95 8.34 -5.75
N LEU A 66 -4.48 9.53 -6.02
CA LEU A 66 -5.67 10.04 -5.32
C LEU A 66 -6.92 9.23 -5.66
N GLU A 67 -7.08 8.84 -6.92
CA GLU A 67 -8.16 7.93 -7.36
C GLU A 67 -8.09 6.57 -6.63
N ALA A 68 -6.90 5.97 -6.55
CA ALA A 68 -6.71 4.71 -5.85
C ALA A 68 -6.99 4.83 -4.34
N LEU A 69 -6.58 5.93 -3.71
CA LEU A 69 -6.86 6.21 -2.29
C LEU A 69 -8.35 6.45 -2.04
N GLN A 70 -9.04 7.15 -2.95
CA GLN A 70 -10.48 7.36 -2.89
C GLN A 70 -11.23 6.03 -2.93
N MET A 71 -10.92 5.18 -3.92
CA MET A 71 -11.54 3.86 -4.03
C MET A 71 -11.22 2.96 -2.81
N ALA A 72 -10.00 3.04 -2.28
CA ALA A 72 -9.61 2.26 -1.10
C ALA A 72 -10.42 2.68 0.13
N TYR A 73 -10.64 4.00 0.33
CA TYR A 73 -11.46 4.54 1.41
C TYR A 73 -12.88 3.95 1.37
N ASP A 74 -13.50 3.97 0.19
CA ASP A 74 -14.87 3.49 0.00
C ASP A 74 -14.98 1.97 0.20
N GLU A 75 -14.00 1.21 -0.28
CA GLU A 75 -13.98 -0.25 -0.13
C GLU A 75 -13.75 -0.67 1.34
N ILE A 76 -12.88 0.03 2.07
CA ILE A 76 -12.63 -0.22 3.51
C ILE A 76 -13.89 0.02 4.33
N LYS A 77 -14.70 1.04 3.98
CA LYS A 77 -15.96 1.31 4.69
C LYS A 77 -16.95 0.15 4.59
N LYS A 78 -16.84 -0.71 3.56
CA LYS A 78 -17.65 -1.92 3.39
C LYS A 78 -17.14 -3.11 4.22
N ASP A 79 -15.81 -3.25 4.37
CA ASP A 79 -15.16 -4.36 5.10
C ASP A 79 -15.04 -4.13 6.63
N GLU A 80 -15.49 -2.97 7.14
CA GLU A 80 -15.44 -2.59 8.57
C GLU A 80 -14.03 -2.72 9.19
N ASN A 81 -12.97 -2.41 8.43
CA ASN A 81 -11.60 -2.40 8.97
C ASN A 81 -11.17 -1.00 9.41
N SER A 82 -11.39 -0.68 10.69
CA SER A 82 -11.07 0.61 11.29
C SER A 82 -9.58 0.98 11.23
N GLN A 83 -8.68 0.01 11.33
CA GLN A 83 -7.24 0.25 11.29
C GLN A 83 -6.80 0.72 9.89
N LEU A 84 -7.17 -0.03 8.85
CA LEU A 84 -6.88 0.36 7.47
C LEU A 84 -7.53 1.69 7.09
N PHE A 85 -8.72 1.97 7.64
CA PHE A 85 -9.40 3.24 7.41
C PHE A 85 -8.59 4.43 7.91
N ARG A 86 -8.02 4.34 9.13
CA ARG A 86 -7.13 5.38 9.68
C ARG A 86 -5.89 5.58 8.80
N GLU A 87 -5.28 4.48 8.36
CA GLU A 87 -4.10 4.52 7.49
C GLU A 87 -4.38 5.16 6.13
N VAL A 88 -5.51 4.83 5.50
CA VAL A 88 -5.91 5.45 4.23
C VAL A 88 -6.22 6.93 4.39
N VAL A 89 -6.94 7.33 5.43
CA VAL A 89 -7.20 8.76 5.69
C VAL A 89 -5.90 9.54 5.91
N GLN A 90 -4.95 8.96 6.66
CA GLN A 90 -3.63 9.56 6.82
C GLN A 90 -2.89 9.69 5.48
N LYS A 91 -2.95 8.66 4.64
CA LYS A 91 -2.35 8.72 3.29
C LYS A 91 -3.05 9.77 2.41
N ILE A 92 -4.36 9.97 2.52
CA ILE A 92 -5.09 11.00 1.77
C ILE A 92 -4.61 12.40 2.17
N ASP A 93 -4.34 12.62 3.46
CA ASP A 93 -3.76 13.87 3.98
C ASP A 93 -4.56 15.12 3.56
N GLY A 94 -5.89 15.02 3.60
CA GLY A 94 -6.80 16.11 3.23
C GLY A 94 -6.87 16.45 1.74
N ARG A 95 -6.07 15.80 0.88
CA ARG A 95 -5.99 16.10 -0.57
C ARG A 95 -7.28 15.84 -1.35
N LEU A 96 -8.20 15.03 -0.81
CA LEU A 96 -9.53 14.75 -1.37
C LEU A 96 -10.65 15.59 -0.72
N GLY A 97 -10.30 16.53 0.17
CA GLY A 97 -11.25 17.36 0.89
C GLY A 97 -11.88 16.68 2.12
N PRO A 98 -12.78 17.39 2.83
CA PRO A 98 -13.28 16.97 4.14
C PRO A 98 -14.16 15.70 4.09
N ALA A 99 -14.77 15.40 2.94
CA ALA A 99 -15.60 14.20 2.76
C ALA A 99 -14.82 12.89 2.93
N TYR A 100 -13.51 12.92 2.66
CA TYR A 100 -12.60 11.78 2.80
C TYR A 100 -11.71 11.89 4.05
N GLY A 101 -12.16 12.69 5.02
CA GLY A 101 -11.53 12.80 6.34
C GLY A 101 -11.84 11.63 7.27
N ILE A 102 -11.29 11.71 8.48
CA ILE A 102 -11.50 10.71 9.51
C ILE A 102 -12.93 10.78 10.04
N ASP A 103 -13.66 9.68 9.93
CA ASP A 103 -14.96 9.51 10.57
C ASP A 103 -14.78 8.82 11.93
N GLN A 104 -14.55 9.62 12.97
CA GLN A 104 -14.27 9.09 14.31
C GLN A 104 -15.47 8.32 14.90
N ALA A 105 -16.71 8.72 14.57
CA ALA A 105 -17.91 8.04 15.03
C ALA A 105 -18.04 6.66 14.38
N TRP A 106 -17.78 6.56 13.08
CA TRP A 106 -17.74 5.28 12.37
C TRP A 106 -16.67 4.36 12.94
N VAL A 107 -15.45 4.87 13.18
CA VAL A 107 -14.38 4.04 13.73
C VAL A 107 -14.75 3.46 15.10
N VAL A 108 -15.21 4.30 16.04
CA VAL A 108 -15.63 3.82 17.37
C VAL A 108 -16.76 2.79 17.25
N SER A 109 -17.69 3.00 16.32
CA SER A 109 -18.81 2.10 16.07
C SER A 109 -18.35 0.72 15.55
N VAL A 110 -17.39 0.71 14.62
CA VAL A 110 -16.75 -0.50 14.07
C VAL A 110 -15.96 -1.24 15.14
N ASP A 111 -15.11 -0.54 15.89
CA ASP A 111 -14.28 -1.12 16.96
C ASP A 111 -15.16 -1.80 18.02
N ARG A 112 -16.26 -1.13 18.42
CA ARG A 112 -17.24 -1.71 19.35
C ARG A 112 -17.88 -2.98 18.80
N ARG A 113 -18.27 -3.01 17.51
CA ARG A 113 -18.84 -4.21 16.88
C ARG A 113 -17.83 -5.35 16.82
N ALA A 114 -16.58 -5.05 16.49
CA ALA A 114 -15.49 -6.04 16.46
C ALA A 114 -15.28 -6.67 17.84
N GLU A 115 -15.25 -5.86 18.90
CA GLU A 115 -15.10 -6.34 20.28
C GLU A 115 -16.28 -7.22 20.71
N GLN A 116 -17.51 -6.79 20.43
CA GLN A 116 -18.72 -7.57 20.73
C GLN A 116 -18.74 -8.92 19.99
N ARG A 117 -18.36 -8.94 18.71
CA ARG A 117 -18.26 -10.19 17.93
C ARG A 117 -17.18 -11.11 18.51
N LYS A 118 -16.03 -10.55 18.91
CA LYS A 118 -14.95 -11.30 19.55
C LYS A 118 -15.43 -11.97 20.84
N ASP A 119 -16.10 -11.23 21.73
CA ASP A 119 -16.58 -11.78 23.00
C ASP A 119 -17.68 -12.82 22.81
N LYS A 120 -18.58 -12.61 21.84
CA LYS A 120 -19.57 -13.62 21.45
C LYS A 120 -18.91 -14.92 21.00
N LEU A 121 -17.95 -14.85 20.08
CA LEU A 121 -17.23 -16.02 19.57
C LEU A 121 -16.44 -16.74 20.66
N LYS A 122 -15.85 -16.00 21.62
CA LYS A 122 -15.18 -16.59 22.80
C LYS A 122 -16.16 -17.36 23.68
N ASN A 123 -17.34 -16.81 23.95
CA ASN A 123 -18.36 -17.47 24.77
C ASN A 123 -18.91 -18.73 24.09
N GLU A 124 -19.17 -18.66 22.78
CA GLU A 124 -19.57 -19.81 21.97
C GLU A 124 -18.50 -20.90 21.99
N LEU A 125 -17.24 -20.54 21.76
CA LEU A 125 -16.11 -21.47 21.81
C LEU A 125 -15.97 -22.16 23.17
N ASN A 126 -16.12 -21.42 24.27
CA ASN A 126 -16.07 -21.99 25.61
C ASN A 126 -17.22 -22.96 25.89
N SER A 127 -18.42 -22.60 25.43
CA SER A 127 -19.61 -23.45 25.52
C SER A 127 -19.42 -24.75 24.73
N TYR A 128 -18.89 -24.68 23.50
CA TYR A 128 -18.59 -25.86 22.69
C TYR A 128 -17.56 -26.78 23.36
N ARG A 129 -16.48 -26.22 23.93
CA ARG A 129 -15.47 -26.99 24.67
C ARG A 129 -16.06 -27.71 25.87
N THR A 130 -16.85 -27.00 26.68
CA THR A 130 -17.49 -27.57 27.88
C THR A 130 -18.47 -28.68 27.53
N ASN A 131 -19.28 -28.48 26.49
CA ASN A 131 -20.25 -29.49 26.03
C ASN A 131 -19.59 -30.74 25.43
N LEU A 132 -18.40 -30.60 24.82
CA LEU A 132 -17.63 -31.75 24.32
C LEU A 132 -17.10 -32.61 25.48
N ILE A 133 -16.69 -31.98 26.58
CA ILE A 133 -16.26 -32.69 27.80
C ILE A 133 -17.43 -33.44 28.43
N LYS A 134 -18.60 -32.79 28.54
CA LYS A 134 -19.82 -33.38 29.10
C LYS A 134 -20.40 -34.55 28.29
N ARG A 135 -20.11 -34.63 26.99
CA ARG A 135 -20.58 -35.74 26.13
C ARG A 135 -19.64 -36.94 26.10
N LYS A 136 -18.43 -36.82 26.67
CA LYS A 136 -17.41 -37.88 26.71
C LYS A 136 -17.28 -38.55 28.08
N HIS A 137 -18.04 -38.08 29.06
CA HIS A 137 -18.22 -38.66 30.38
C HIS A 137 -19.68 -39.00 30.59
#